data_AF-A0A0D0ANU8-F1
#
_entry.id   AF-A0A0D0ANU8-F1
#
_cell.length_a   1.000
_cell.length_b   1.000
_cell.length_c   1.000
_cell.angle_alpha   90.00
_cell.angle_beta   90.00
_cell.angle_gamma   90.00
#
_symmetry.space_group_name_H-M   'P 1'
#
loop_
_entity.id
_entity.type
_entity.pdbx_description
1 polymer ?
#
loop_
_entity_poly.entity_id
_entity_poly.type
_entity_poly.pdbx_seq_one_letter_code
_entity_poly.pdbx_strand_id
1 'polypeptide(L)'
;SDKQDDNAAARTFSPDTLAWLVSPEHYIDENNGVIVYVFVFGELIDAYQSQTIPLAERVHMVLRAYFLDIWETYLDTANYPKSKYFLSRDCVDILRILIRGFFQIIFIHRDHLPERYAVFFHLIGTSFCEHVFGFSRGGDPDFTMYSWYNLLPKIKLMLCNAILTLDQEKDGKARASGYNHSYLDRHGIDITALSAFPSDTEIDEESKHAYDDAVSLFSLLGL
;
A
#
# COMPACT_ATOMS: atom_id res chain seq x y z
N SER A 1 15.83 -6.73 -16.22
CA SER A 1 14.66 -6.67 -15.33
C SER A 1 14.06 -5.30 -15.48
N ASP A 2 12.77 -5.22 -15.82
CA ASP A 2 12.04 -3.96 -15.88
C ASP A 2 11.91 -3.41 -14.46
N LYS A 3 12.57 -2.28 -14.19
CA LYS A 3 12.56 -1.65 -12.85
C LYS A 3 11.27 -0.88 -12.57
N GLN A 4 10.35 -0.82 -13.54
CA GLN A 4 9.06 -0.13 -13.46
C GLN A 4 7.87 -1.10 -13.43
N ASP A 5 8.08 -2.42 -13.33
CA ASP A 5 6.98 -3.39 -13.20
C ASP A 5 6.47 -3.42 -11.75
N ASP A 6 5.55 -2.50 -11.43
CA ASP A 6 4.87 -2.46 -10.14
C ASP A 6 4.10 -3.75 -9.83
N ASN A 7 3.69 -4.52 -10.85
CA ASN A 7 3.03 -5.80 -10.62
C ASN A 7 3.98 -6.85 -10.06
N ALA A 8 5.29 -6.79 -10.38
CA ALA A 8 6.28 -7.67 -9.78
C ALA A 8 6.47 -7.36 -8.29
N ALA A 9 6.51 -6.08 -7.93
CA ALA A 9 6.54 -5.66 -6.54
C ALA A 9 5.26 -6.07 -5.79
N ALA A 10 4.08 -5.82 -6.38
CA ALA A 10 2.80 -6.21 -5.80
C ALA A 10 2.69 -7.72 -5.55
N ARG A 11 3.15 -8.56 -6.50
CA ARG A 11 3.21 -10.02 -6.30
C ARG A 11 4.15 -10.39 -5.15
N THR A 12 5.30 -9.71 -5.02
CA THR A 12 6.29 -10.01 -3.97
C THR A 12 5.71 -9.76 -2.57
N PHE A 13 4.98 -8.68 -2.39
CA PHE A 13 4.35 -8.31 -1.12
C PHE A 13 2.93 -8.87 -0.93
N SER A 14 2.48 -9.76 -1.82
CA SER A 14 1.13 -10.31 -1.75
C SER A 14 0.97 -11.36 -0.64
N PRO A 15 -0.26 -11.53 -0.11
CA PRO A 15 -0.57 -12.61 0.82
C PRO A 15 -0.23 -14.00 0.28
N ASP A 16 -0.37 -14.21 -1.04
CA ASP A 16 -0.04 -15.49 -1.68
C ASP A 16 1.45 -15.82 -1.59
N THR A 17 2.33 -14.82 -1.78
CA THR A 17 3.77 -15.01 -1.64
C THR A 17 4.15 -15.30 -0.20
N LEU A 18 3.53 -14.60 0.76
CA LEU A 18 3.75 -14.87 2.18
C LEU A 18 3.28 -16.29 2.55
N ALA A 19 2.09 -16.68 2.12
CA ALA A 19 1.53 -18.02 2.33
C ALA A 19 2.44 -19.12 1.73
N TRP A 20 3.02 -18.86 0.56
CA TRP A 20 3.99 -19.75 -0.05
C TRP A 20 5.27 -19.86 0.81
N LEU A 21 5.84 -18.73 1.26
CA LEU A 21 7.05 -18.69 2.09
C LEU A 21 6.90 -19.42 3.43
N VAL A 22 5.71 -19.37 4.05
CA VAL A 22 5.44 -20.02 5.34
C VAL A 22 4.91 -21.45 5.19
N SER A 23 4.69 -21.93 3.96
CA SER A 23 4.18 -23.28 3.73
C SER A 23 5.21 -24.34 4.16
N PRO A 24 4.79 -25.48 4.75
CA PRO A 24 5.73 -26.51 5.23
C PRO A 24 6.68 -27.05 4.15
N GLU A 25 6.28 -26.95 2.88
CA GLU A 25 7.06 -27.42 1.73
C GLU A 25 8.18 -26.45 1.32
N HIS A 26 8.04 -25.15 1.64
CA HIS A 26 8.95 -24.09 1.18
C HIS A 26 9.57 -23.28 2.32
N TYR A 27 9.12 -23.51 3.55
CA TYR A 27 9.65 -22.87 4.74
C TYR A 27 11.11 -23.26 4.97
N ILE A 28 11.94 -22.24 5.20
CA ILE A 28 13.38 -22.33 5.43
C ILE A 28 13.68 -21.39 6.60
N ASP A 29 14.27 -21.91 7.69
CA ASP A 29 14.53 -21.12 8.91
C ASP A 29 15.38 -19.87 8.64
N GLU A 30 16.34 -19.96 7.72
CA GLU A 30 17.18 -18.82 7.33
C GLU A 30 16.39 -17.67 6.66
N ASN A 31 15.17 -17.94 6.17
CA ASN A 31 14.32 -16.93 5.54
C ASN A 31 13.41 -16.17 6.51
N ASN A 32 13.49 -16.41 7.82
CA ASN A 32 12.64 -15.71 8.80
C ASN A 32 12.74 -14.19 8.70
N GLY A 33 13.94 -13.65 8.45
CA GLY A 33 14.13 -12.22 8.19
C GLY A 33 13.37 -11.73 6.95
N VAL A 34 13.35 -12.52 5.88
CA VAL A 34 12.62 -12.21 4.64
C VAL A 34 11.11 -12.31 4.86
N ILE A 35 10.63 -13.32 5.59
CA ILE A 35 9.21 -13.50 5.91
C ILE A 35 8.70 -12.30 6.71
N VAL A 36 9.40 -11.92 7.79
CA VAL A 36 9.04 -10.76 8.61
C VAL A 36 9.08 -9.47 7.79
N TYR A 37 10.10 -9.31 6.93
CA TYR A 37 10.21 -8.15 6.03
C TYR A 37 9.01 -8.06 5.07
N VAL A 38 8.70 -9.15 4.36
CA VAL A 38 7.58 -9.20 3.41
C VAL A 38 6.25 -8.96 4.12
N PHE A 39 6.07 -9.52 5.31
CA PHE A 39 4.87 -9.32 6.13
C PHE A 39 4.69 -7.86 6.53
N VAL A 40 5.66 -7.26 7.24
CA VAL A 40 5.56 -5.89 7.76
C VAL A 40 5.33 -4.86 6.64
N PHE A 41 6.11 -4.95 5.56
CA PHE A 41 5.97 -4.00 4.45
C PHE A 41 4.77 -4.30 3.55
N GLY A 42 4.39 -5.57 3.40
CA GLY A 42 3.17 -5.95 2.68
C GLY A 42 1.93 -5.40 3.35
N GLU A 43 1.83 -5.51 4.67
CA GLU A 43 0.70 -4.94 5.40
C GLU A 43 0.68 -3.41 5.36
N LEU A 44 1.83 -2.74 5.43
CA LEU A 44 1.86 -1.29 5.26
C LEU A 44 1.34 -0.87 3.87
N ILE A 45 1.66 -1.63 2.82
CA ILE A 45 1.17 -1.38 1.46
C ILE A 45 -0.33 -1.67 1.37
N ASP A 46 -0.79 -2.81 1.91
CA ASP A 46 -2.20 -3.21 1.91
C ASP A 46 -3.08 -2.23 2.69
N ALA A 47 -2.57 -1.67 3.79
CA ALA A 47 -3.25 -0.63 4.56
C ALA A 47 -3.57 0.62 3.73
N TYR A 48 -2.85 0.85 2.63
CA TYR A 48 -3.14 1.92 1.67
C TYR A 48 -3.95 1.43 0.47
N GLN A 49 -3.56 0.31 -0.13
CA GLN A 49 -4.08 -0.11 -1.44
C GLN A 49 -5.36 -0.94 -1.36
N SER A 50 -5.56 -1.68 -0.26
CA SER A 50 -6.77 -2.47 -0.09
C SER A 50 -8.01 -1.58 -0.10
N GLN A 51 -9.10 -2.07 -0.68
CA GLN A 51 -10.38 -1.38 -0.72
C GLN A 51 -11.38 -1.91 0.33
N THR A 52 -11.06 -3.03 0.98
CA THR A 52 -11.99 -3.78 1.84
C THR A 52 -11.60 -3.74 3.31
N ILE A 53 -10.34 -3.45 3.64
CA ILE A 53 -9.87 -3.41 5.03
C ILE A 53 -10.48 -2.21 5.78
N PRO A 54 -11.11 -2.40 6.95
CA PRO A 54 -11.64 -1.33 7.80
C PRO A 54 -10.56 -0.39 8.35
N LEU A 55 -10.94 0.83 8.74
CA LEU A 55 -9.99 1.83 9.23
C LEU A 55 -9.23 1.42 10.50
N ALA A 56 -9.89 0.75 11.45
CA ALA A 56 -9.24 0.28 12.67
C ALA A 56 -8.13 -0.74 12.39
N GLU A 57 -8.39 -1.71 11.51
CA GLU A 57 -7.39 -2.71 11.10
C GLU A 57 -6.22 -2.05 10.36
N ARG A 58 -6.48 -1.04 9.51
CA ARG A 58 -5.41 -0.27 8.86
C ARG A 58 -4.52 0.46 9.86
N VAL A 59 -5.08 0.99 10.95
CA VAL A 59 -4.28 1.63 12.01
C VAL A 59 -3.29 0.63 12.59
N HIS A 60 -3.74 -0.58 12.94
CA HIS A 60 -2.86 -1.63 13.45
C HIS A 60 -1.76 -1.99 12.45
N MET A 61 -2.12 -2.23 11.19
CA MET A 61 -1.19 -2.57 10.10
C MET A 61 -0.12 -1.49 9.89
N VAL A 62 -0.51 -0.20 9.89
CA VAL A 62 0.42 0.92 9.75
C VAL A 62 1.32 1.05 10.97
N LEU A 63 0.80 0.85 12.18
CA LEU A 63 1.57 0.95 13.41
C LEU A 63 2.53 -0.22 13.61
N ARG A 64 2.27 -1.39 13.01
CA ARG A 64 3.22 -2.51 13.03
C ARG A 64 4.56 -2.16 12.38
N ALA A 65 4.59 -1.09 11.58
CA ALA A 65 5.82 -0.48 11.10
C ALA A 65 6.74 0.08 12.21
N TYR A 66 6.35 0.09 13.49
CA TYR A 66 7.27 0.26 14.62
C TYR A 66 8.47 -0.69 14.56
N PHE A 67 8.33 -1.82 13.87
CA PHE A 67 9.43 -2.70 13.50
C PHE A 67 10.63 -1.95 12.89
N LEU A 68 10.40 -0.91 12.08
CA LEU A 68 11.46 -0.07 11.52
C LEU A 68 12.29 0.63 12.59
N ASP A 69 11.63 1.22 13.59
CA ASP A 69 12.31 1.95 14.66
C ASP A 69 13.03 0.98 15.62
N ILE A 70 12.45 -0.20 15.87
CA ILE A 70 13.11 -1.28 16.62
C ILE A 70 14.36 -1.75 15.88
N TRP A 71 14.25 -2.04 14.58
CA TRP A 71 15.37 -2.46 13.74
C TRP A 71 16.47 -1.40 13.69
N GLU A 72 16.12 -0.12 13.51
CA GLU A 72 17.08 0.97 13.51
C GLU A 72 17.81 1.09 14.85
N THR A 73 17.07 1.02 15.97
CA THR A 73 17.61 1.07 17.33
C THR A 73 18.55 -0.09 17.63
N TYR A 74 18.20 -1.29 17.16
CA TYR A 74 19.06 -2.48 17.28
C TYR A 74 20.39 -2.27 16.55
N LEU A 75 20.37 -1.76 15.32
CA LEU A 75 21.59 -1.52 14.54
C LEU A 75 22.50 -0.49 15.23
N ASP A 76 21.92 0.57 15.81
CA ASP A 76 22.67 1.55 16.61
C ASP A 76 23.32 0.90 17.84
N THR A 77 22.56 0.08 18.57
CA THR A 77 23.02 -0.59 19.80
C THR A 77 24.10 -1.64 19.52
N ALA A 78 23.94 -2.41 18.45
CA ALA A 78 24.89 -3.42 18.01
C ALA A 78 26.07 -2.85 17.19
N ASN A 79 26.08 -1.53 16.95
CA ASN A 79 27.11 -0.81 16.20
C ASN A 79 27.29 -1.34 14.75
N TYR A 80 26.20 -1.74 14.11
CA TYR A 80 26.17 -2.14 12.71
C TYR A 80 25.98 -0.93 11.80
N PRO A 81 26.72 -0.81 10.68
CA PRO A 81 26.57 0.32 9.77
C PRO A 81 25.21 0.27 9.05
N LYS A 82 24.33 1.23 9.36
CA LYS A 82 23.00 1.38 8.72
C LYS A 82 23.06 1.44 7.20
N SER A 83 24.13 1.98 6.62
CA SER A 83 24.32 2.03 5.16
C SER A 83 24.41 0.66 4.48
N LYS A 84 24.66 -0.42 5.24
CA LYS A 84 24.73 -1.79 4.74
C LYS A 84 23.58 -2.67 5.21
N TYR A 85 23.09 -2.44 6.43
CA TYR A 85 22.17 -3.34 7.12
C TYR A 85 20.78 -2.74 7.35
N PHE A 86 20.53 -1.53 6.85
CA PHE A 86 19.22 -0.89 6.92
C PHE A 86 18.76 -0.46 5.53
N LEU A 87 17.49 -0.05 5.46
CA LEU A 87 16.93 0.57 4.27
C LEU A 87 17.68 1.85 3.90
N SER A 88 17.63 2.23 2.62
CA SER A 88 18.21 3.50 2.18
C SER A 88 17.51 4.66 2.89
N ARG A 89 18.25 5.75 3.12
CA ARG A 89 17.70 6.96 3.76
C ARG A 89 16.41 7.42 3.09
N ASP A 90 16.39 7.48 1.76
CA ASP A 90 15.23 7.94 0.99
C ASP A 90 14.02 7.01 1.20
N CYS A 91 14.25 5.70 1.27
CA CYS A 91 13.18 4.73 1.54
C CYS A 91 12.60 4.91 2.95
N VAL A 92 13.45 5.08 3.96
CA VAL A 92 13.02 5.32 5.34
C VAL A 92 12.24 6.64 5.46
N ASP A 93 12.72 7.69 4.80
CA ASP A 93 12.04 8.99 4.78
C ASP A 93 10.66 8.87 4.12
N ILE A 94 10.53 8.13 3.01
CA ILE A 94 9.23 7.84 2.37
C ILE A 94 8.31 7.07 3.30
N LEU A 95 8.79 6.00 3.94
CA LEU A 95 7.99 5.19 4.86
C LEU A 95 7.47 6.01 6.04
N ARG A 96 8.32 6.87 6.63
CA ARG A 96 7.93 7.79 7.70
C ARG A 96 6.90 8.83 7.23
N ILE A 97 7.03 9.34 6.01
CA ILE A 97 6.03 10.24 5.41
C ILE A 97 4.70 9.51 5.22
N LEU A 98 4.70 8.26 4.74
CA LEU A 98 3.49 7.46 4.62
C LEU A 98 2.83 7.29 5.99
N ILE A 99 3.53 6.73 6.98
CA ILE A 99 2.97 6.49 8.33
C ILE A 99 2.38 7.79 8.92
N ARG A 100 3.10 8.91 8.86
CA ARG A 100 2.59 10.20 9.36
C ARG A 100 1.40 10.71 8.56
N GLY A 101 1.47 10.62 7.23
CA GLY A 101 0.41 11.04 6.32
C GLY A 101 -0.87 10.26 6.55
N PHE A 102 -0.78 8.95 6.82
CA PHE A 102 -1.91 8.10 7.16
C PHE A 102 -2.73 8.68 8.33
N PHE A 103 -2.06 8.97 9.46
CA PHE A 103 -2.72 9.54 10.63
C PHE A 103 -3.23 10.95 10.40
N GLN A 104 -2.49 11.78 9.66
CA GLN A 104 -2.95 13.12 9.30
C GLN A 104 -4.26 13.06 8.51
N ILE A 105 -4.39 12.14 7.55
CA ILE A 105 -5.63 11.94 6.80
C ILE A 105 -6.76 11.50 7.73
N ILE A 106 -6.52 10.53 8.62
CA ILE A 106 -7.51 10.09 9.62
C ILE A 106 -8.00 11.28 10.45
N PHE A 107 -7.09 12.06 11.05
CA PHE A 107 -7.45 13.18 11.91
C PHE A 107 -8.16 14.30 11.15
N ILE A 108 -7.72 14.62 9.93
CA ILE A 108 -8.40 15.61 9.09
C ILE A 108 -9.84 15.17 8.80
N HIS A 109 -10.05 13.93 8.38
CA HIS A 109 -11.37 13.44 8.07
C HIS A 109 -12.28 13.27 9.29
N ARG A 110 -11.71 12.89 10.44
CA ARG A 110 -12.44 12.70 11.70
C ARG A 110 -12.81 14.02 12.37
N ASP A 111 -11.87 14.96 12.44
CA ASP A 111 -11.94 16.12 13.34
C ASP A 111 -12.14 17.46 12.63
N HIS A 112 -11.83 17.55 11.33
CA HIS A 112 -11.77 18.83 10.61
C HIS A 112 -12.74 18.94 9.42
N LEU A 113 -13.34 17.84 8.96
CA LEU A 113 -14.37 17.89 7.92
C LEU A 113 -15.77 18.16 8.51
N PRO A 114 -16.64 18.90 7.80
CA PRO A 114 -17.97 19.27 8.30
C PRO A 114 -18.92 18.07 8.44
N GLU A 115 -18.66 17.00 7.69
CA GLU A 115 -19.43 15.76 7.71
C GLU A 115 -18.47 14.56 7.68
N ARG A 116 -18.97 13.39 8.07
CA ARG A 116 -18.19 12.14 8.02
C ARG A 116 -18.21 11.59 6.59
N TYR A 117 -17.11 11.81 5.88
CA TYR A 117 -16.88 11.23 4.56
C TYR A 117 -15.97 10.00 4.67
N ALA A 118 -16.34 8.92 3.97
CA ALA A 118 -15.49 7.75 3.86
C ALA A 118 -14.14 8.08 3.24
N VAL A 119 -13.07 7.47 3.74
CA VAL A 119 -11.72 7.61 3.20
C VAL A 119 -11.39 6.47 2.25
N PHE A 120 -11.00 6.80 1.04
CA PHE A 120 -10.53 5.86 0.04
C PHE A 120 -9.01 5.97 -0.10
N PHE A 121 -8.26 5.31 0.80
CA PHE A 121 -6.78 5.40 0.81
C PHE A 121 -6.13 5.03 -0.52
N HIS A 122 -6.69 4.06 -1.25
CA HIS A 122 -6.20 3.62 -2.55
C HIS A 122 -6.28 4.72 -3.63
N LEU A 123 -7.08 5.78 -3.42
CA LEU A 123 -7.21 6.92 -4.35
C LEU A 123 -6.28 8.10 -4.00
N ILE A 124 -5.53 8.03 -2.89
CA ILE A 124 -4.67 9.14 -2.42
C ILE A 124 -3.35 9.19 -3.21
N GLY A 125 -2.96 8.09 -3.85
CA GLY A 125 -1.75 7.99 -4.66
C GLY A 125 -1.84 8.57 -6.08
N THR A 126 -0.76 8.41 -6.84
CA THR A 126 -0.64 8.90 -8.23
C THR A 126 -1.14 7.92 -9.28
N SER A 127 -1.60 6.73 -8.88
CA SER A 127 -2.07 5.69 -9.80
C SER A 127 -3.10 6.21 -10.82
N PHE A 128 -4.04 7.06 -10.37
CA PHE A 128 -4.99 7.68 -11.29
C PHE A 128 -4.30 8.53 -12.36
N CYS A 129 -3.31 9.34 -11.99
CA CYS A 129 -2.53 10.15 -12.93
C CYS A 129 -1.79 9.26 -13.94
N GLU A 130 -1.20 8.16 -13.50
CA GLU A 130 -0.53 7.19 -14.37
C GLU A 130 -1.49 6.55 -15.37
N HIS A 131 -2.72 6.23 -14.95
CA HIS A 131 -3.76 5.78 -15.86
C HIS A 131 -4.14 6.85 -16.89
N VAL A 132 -4.31 8.11 -16.48
CA VAL A 132 -4.56 9.22 -17.42
C VAL A 132 -3.43 9.31 -18.45
N PHE A 133 -2.18 9.24 -18.03
CA PHE A 133 -1.03 9.21 -18.94
C PHE A 133 -1.00 7.96 -19.83
N GLY A 134 -1.38 6.80 -19.31
CA GLY A 134 -1.51 5.55 -20.05
C GLY A 134 -2.53 5.66 -21.17
N PHE A 135 -3.73 6.19 -20.90
CA PHE A 135 -4.75 6.44 -21.91
C PHE A 135 -4.28 7.44 -22.97
N SER A 136 -3.59 8.50 -22.56
CA SER A 136 -3.04 9.48 -23.50
C SER A 136 -2.01 8.87 -24.44
N ARG A 137 -1.08 8.05 -23.91
CA ARG A 137 -0.09 7.33 -24.73
C ARG A 137 -0.72 6.30 -25.67
N GLY A 138 -1.85 5.71 -25.29
CA GLY A 138 -2.63 4.83 -26.17
C GLY A 138 -3.26 5.57 -27.36
N GLY A 139 -3.56 6.86 -27.21
CA GLY A 139 -4.04 7.71 -28.30
C GLY A 139 -2.92 8.33 -29.14
N ASP A 140 -1.85 8.79 -28.48
CA ASP A 140 -0.69 9.44 -29.08
C ASP A 140 0.55 9.19 -28.16
N PRO A 141 1.47 8.29 -28.53
CA PRO A 141 2.60 7.90 -27.67
C PRO A 141 3.52 9.06 -27.25
N ASP A 142 3.69 10.05 -28.12
CA ASP A 142 4.59 11.21 -27.94
C ASP A 142 3.79 12.52 -27.93
N PHE A 143 2.65 12.52 -27.23
CA PHE A 143 1.74 13.65 -27.24
C PHE A 143 2.41 14.97 -26.84
N THR A 144 2.11 16.02 -27.60
CA THR A 144 2.43 17.40 -27.22
C THR A 144 1.32 17.97 -26.34
N MET A 145 1.54 19.13 -25.70
CA MET A 145 0.47 19.80 -24.96
C MET A 145 -0.77 20.09 -25.83
N TYR A 146 -0.58 20.37 -27.12
CA TYR A 146 -1.69 20.59 -28.05
C TYR A 146 -2.46 19.30 -28.33
N SER A 147 -1.76 18.18 -28.59
CA SER A 147 -2.45 16.89 -28.81
C SER A 147 -3.12 16.40 -27.53
N TRP A 148 -2.50 16.56 -26.36
CA TRP A 148 -3.14 16.28 -25.06
C TRP A 148 -4.46 17.02 -24.89
N TYR A 149 -4.48 18.34 -25.13
CA TYR A 149 -5.70 19.14 -24.99
C TYR A 149 -6.84 18.63 -25.88
N ASN A 150 -6.50 18.22 -27.10
CA ASN A 150 -7.47 17.64 -28.03
C ASN A 150 -7.89 16.20 -27.65
N LEU A 151 -7.06 15.46 -26.92
CA LEU A 151 -7.38 14.13 -26.40
C LEU A 151 -8.25 14.16 -25.14
N LEU A 152 -8.33 15.28 -24.41
CA LEU A 152 -9.08 15.38 -23.15
C LEU A 152 -10.51 14.82 -23.20
N PRO A 153 -11.35 15.11 -24.22
CA PRO A 153 -12.70 14.53 -24.30
C PRO A 153 -12.68 13.01 -24.44
N LYS A 154 -11.71 12.46 -25.19
CA LYS A 154 -11.54 11.02 -25.39
C LYS A 154 -11.04 10.35 -24.12
N ILE A 155 -10.06 10.94 -23.44
CA ILE A 155 -9.52 10.45 -22.17
C ILE A 155 -10.64 10.39 -21.12
N LYS A 156 -11.48 11.44 -21.02
CA LYS A 156 -12.66 11.43 -20.13
C LYS A 156 -13.61 10.28 -20.45
N LEU A 157 -13.93 10.06 -21.73
CA LEU A 157 -14.79 8.94 -22.14
C LEU A 157 -14.16 7.59 -21.82
N MET A 158 -12.86 7.42 -22.06
CA MET A 158 -12.12 6.19 -21.74
C MET A 158 -12.10 5.91 -20.23
N LEU A 159 -11.87 6.94 -19.40
CA LEU A 159 -11.93 6.84 -17.94
C LEU A 159 -13.33 6.47 -17.46
N CYS A 160 -14.37 7.18 -17.91
CA CYS A 160 -15.75 6.85 -17.56
C CYS A 160 -16.11 5.44 -17.99
N ASN A 161 -15.71 5.03 -19.20
CA ASN A 161 -15.96 3.68 -19.68
C ASN A 161 -15.23 2.67 -18.80
N ALA A 162 -13.94 2.85 -18.52
CA ALA A 162 -13.18 1.97 -17.63
C ALA A 162 -13.85 1.83 -16.25
N ILE A 163 -14.28 2.93 -15.63
CA ILE A 163 -15.00 2.91 -14.35
C ILE A 163 -16.31 2.11 -14.45
N LEU A 164 -17.05 2.24 -15.56
CA LEU A 164 -18.36 1.62 -15.74
C LEU A 164 -18.31 0.17 -16.23
N THR A 165 -17.26 -0.24 -16.95
CA THR A 165 -17.15 -1.58 -17.57
C THR A 165 -16.31 -2.57 -16.77
N LEU A 166 -15.71 -2.15 -15.65
CA LEU A 166 -14.97 -3.06 -14.75
C LEU A 166 -15.82 -4.22 -14.21
N ASP A 167 -17.15 -4.10 -14.27
CA ASP A 167 -18.10 -5.18 -13.96
C ASP A 167 -17.95 -6.42 -14.89
N GLN A 168 -17.18 -6.36 -16.00
CA GLN A 168 -17.20 -7.39 -17.07
C GLN A 168 -15.94 -8.26 -17.27
N GLU A 169 -14.76 -7.95 -16.72
CA GLU A 169 -13.53 -8.75 -17.00
C GLU A 169 -12.83 -9.23 -15.71
N LYS A 170 -13.20 -10.43 -15.25
CA LYS A 170 -12.63 -11.11 -14.07
C LYS A 170 -11.38 -11.97 -14.35
N ASP A 171 -10.69 -11.79 -15.47
CA ASP A 171 -9.55 -12.66 -15.81
C ASP A 171 -8.21 -11.97 -15.57
N GLY A 172 -7.73 -12.05 -14.32
CA GLY A 172 -6.43 -11.55 -13.87
C GLY A 172 -5.23 -12.19 -14.59
N LYS A 173 -5.43 -13.22 -15.42
CA LYS A 173 -4.38 -13.83 -16.25
C LYS A 173 -4.23 -13.20 -17.64
N ALA A 174 -5.16 -12.36 -18.09
CA ALA A 174 -5.24 -11.95 -19.50
C ALA A 174 -4.34 -10.78 -19.91
N ARG A 175 -3.68 -10.05 -18.99
CA ARG A 175 -2.92 -8.84 -19.37
C ARG A 175 -1.52 -8.82 -18.78
N ALA A 176 -0.59 -9.45 -19.50
CA ALA A 176 0.85 -9.28 -19.32
C ALA A 176 1.39 -7.96 -19.95
N SER A 177 0.53 -7.05 -20.43
CA SER A 177 0.97 -5.81 -21.08
C SER A 177 -0.01 -4.63 -20.96
N GLY A 178 -0.48 -4.32 -19.75
CA GLY A 178 -1.29 -3.12 -19.53
C GLY A 178 -1.55 -2.82 -18.07
N TYR A 179 -1.65 -1.53 -17.72
CA TYR A 179 -2.01 -1.06 -16.38
C TYR A 179 -3.28 -1.77 -15.88
N ASN A 180 -3.21 -2.40 -14.72
CA ASN A 180 -4.35 -3.08 -14.10
C ASN A 180 -5.36 -2.02 -13.61
N HIS A 181 -6.62 -2.13 -14.04
CA HIS A 181 -7.69 -1.19 -13.68
C HIS A 181 -8.43 -1.59 -12.38
N SER A 182 -7.89 -2.55 -11.62
CA SER A 182 -8.43 -2.99 -10.32
C SER A 182 -8.67 -1.86 -9.32
N TYR A 183 -7.98 -0.72 -9.46
CA TYR A 183 -8.12 0.43 -8.55
C TYR A 183 -9.49 1.12 -8.62
N LEU A 184 -10.24 0.87 -9.68
CA LEU A 184 -11.58 1.42 -9.90
C LEU A 184 -12.67 0.35 -9.66
N ASP A 185 -12.28 -0.86 -9.24
CA ASP A 185 -13.23 -1.84 -8.74
C ASP A 185 -13.90 -1.28 -7.47
N ARG A 186 -15.18 -1.58 -7.34
CA ARG A 186 -16.08 -1.09 -6.29
C ARG A 186 -16.75 -2.24 -5.55
N HIS A 187 -16.48 -3.48 -5.96
CA HIS A 187 -17.07 -4.66 -5.35
C HIS A 187 -16.53 -4.88 -3.93
N GLY A 188 -17.43 -5.09 -2.97
CA GLY A 188 -17.06 -5.40 -1.59
C GLY A 188 -16.60 -4.20 -0.74
N ILE A 189 -16.65 -2.98 -1.29
CA ILE A 189 -16.34 -1.77 -0.52
C ILE A 189 -17.44 -1.49 0.50
N ASP A 190 -17.11 -1.58 1.78
CA ASP A 190 -17.98 -1.15 2.87
C ASP A 190 -17.72 0.32 3.21
N ILE A 191 -18.56 1.20 2.66
CA ILE A 191 -18.50 2.65 2.90
C ILE A 191 -18.71 2.98 4.38
N THR A 192 -19.49 2.16 5.11
CA THR A 192 -19.74 2.37 6.54
C THR A 192 -18.46 2.12 7.32
N ALA A 193 -17.76 1.02 7.03
CA ALA A 193 -16.47 0.71 7.64
C ALA A 193 -15.39 1.77 7.31
N LEU A 194 -15.39 2.31 6.08
CA LEU A 194 -14.45 3.36 5.65
C LEU A 194 -14.78 4.76 6.17
N SER A 195 -15.94 4.95 6.80
CA SER A 195 -16.34 6.20 7.49
C SER A 195 -16.40 6.04 9.01
N ALA A 196 -16.10 4.86 9.53
CA ALA A 196 -15.99 4.56 10.95
C ALA A 196 -14.56 4.86 11.45
N PHE A 197 -14.31 6.13 11.75
CA PHE A 197 -13.00 6.57 12.24
C PHE A 197 -12.74 6.12 13.68
N PRO A 198 -11.53 5.61 13.97
CA PRO A 198 -11.17 5.25 15.34
C PRO A 198 -10.98 6.50 16.21
N SER A 199 -11.41 6.37 17.45
CA SER A 199 -11.18 7.32 18.53
C SER A 199 -9.72 7.31 18.98
N ASP A 200 -9.30 8.33 19.74
CA ASP A 200 -7.93 8.40 20.27
C ASP A 200 -7.61 7.23 21.20
N THR A 201 -8.60 6.73 21.94
CA THR A 201 -8.45 5.56 22.81
C THR A 201 -8.24 4.28 22.01
N GLU A 202 -8.99 4.09 20.92
CA GLU A 202 -8.80 2.93 20.03
C GLU A 202 -7.43 3.01 19.36
N ILE A 203 -6.99 4.18 18.90
CA ILE A 203 -5.65 4.35 18.33
C ILE A 203 -4.54 4.04 19.35
N ASP A 204 -4.70 4.47 20.61
CA ASP A 204 -3.73 4.17 21.69
C ASP A 204 -3.69 2.68 22.05
N GLU A 205 -4.83 2.00 22.02
CA GLU A 205 -4.92 0.54 22.22
C GLU A 205 -4.24 -0.22 21.06
N GLU A 206 -4.59 0.10 19.81
CA GLU A 206 -3.96 -0.50 18.63
C GLU A 206 -2.46 -0.19 18.57
N SER A 207 -2.01 0.99 19.03
CA SER A 207 -0.59 1.32 19.11
C SER A 207 0.18 0.38 20.04
N LYS A 208 -0.38 0.03 21.19
CA LYS A 208 0.24 -0.92 22.12
C LYS A 208 0.29 -2.32 21.51
N HIS A 209 -0.82 -2.78 20.94
CA HIS A 209 -0.88 -4.10 20.30
C HIS A 209 0.09 -4.21 19.12
N ALA A 210 0.14 -3.19 18.25
CA ALA A 210 1.06 -3.17 17.12
C ALA A 210 2.53 -3.11 17.54
N TYR A 211 2.84 -2.43 18.65
CA TYR A 211 4.18 -2.42 19.23
C TYR A 211 4.57 -3.80 19.77
N ASP A 212 3.68 -4.45 20.52
CA ASP A 212 3.91 -5.81 21.04
C ASP A 212 4.10 -6.83 19.89
N ASP A 213 3.33 -6.70 18.81
CA ASP A 213 3.51 -7.47 17.58
C ASP A 213 4.89 -7.22 16.97
N ALA A 214 5.29 -5.96 16.82
CA ALA A 214 6.59 -5.60 16.24
C ALA A 214 7.77 -6.14 17.08
N VAL A 215 7.67 -6.09 18.42
CA VAL A 215 8.65 -6.67 19.34
C VAL A 215 8.69 -8.20 19.22
N SER A 216 7.52 -8.83 19.10
CA SER A 216 7.41 -10.29 18.95
C SER A 216 8.02 -10.77 17.64
N LEU A 217 7.73 -10.07 16.54
CA LEU A 217 8.33 -10.31 15.22
C LEU A 217 9.84 -10.13 15.24
N PHE A 218 10.34 -9.09 15.92
CA PHE A 218 11.78 -8.86 16.07
C PHE A 218 12.45 -9.97 16.88
N SER A 219 11.81 -10.39 17.98
CA SER A 219 12.31 -11.47 18.84
C SER A 219 12.38 -12.82 18.11
N LEU A 220 11.47 -13.07 17.16
CA LEU A 220 11.47 -14.28 16.32
C LEU A 220 12.73 -14.40 15.45
N LEU A 221 13.41 -13.28 15.16
CA LEU A 221 14.65 -13.27 14.39
C LEU A 221 15.87 -13.75 15.20
N GLY A 222 15.70 -14.05 16.49
CA GLY A 222 16.76 -14.57 17.35
C GLY A 222 17.84 -13.55 17.72
N LEU A 223 17.48 -12.26 17.73
CA LEU A 223 18.34 -11.11 18.04
C LEU A 223 18.05 -10.54 19.43
#